data_AF-A0A437Q8N9-F1
#
_entry.id   AF-A0A437Q8N9-F1
#
_cell.length_a   1.000
_cell.length_b   1.000
_cell.length_c   1.000
_cell.angle_alpha   90.00
_cell.angle_beta   90.00
_cell.angle_gamma   90.00
#
_symmetry.space_group_name_H-M   'P 1'
#
loop_
_entity.id
_entity.type
_entity.pdbx_description
1 polymer ?
#
loop_
_entity_poly.entity_id
_entity_poly.type
_entity_poly.pdbx_seq_one_letter_code
_entity_poly.pdbx_strand_id
1 'polypeptide(L)' 'MSEDRHNTKKLSRILGVVFSAIFFAIGVAGFQRTGDFVQLAVFIGLSALAYMVVIFVFAGIDRLLDKVDDRPDGDK' A
#
# COMPACT_ATOMS: atom_id res chain seq x y z
N MET A 1 -24.49 4.57 -0.07
CA MET A 1 -23.31 3.70 0.03
C MET A 1 -22.64 3.74 -1.32
N SER A 2 -21.65 4.61 -1.50
CA SER A 2 -20.98 4.77 -2.78
C SER A 2 -20.20 3.51 -3.10
N GLU A 3 -20.64 2.85 -4.17
CA GLU A 3 -20.08 1.63 -4.71
C GLU A 3 -18.56 1.75 -4.86
N ASP A 4 -17.86 0.65 -4.63
CA ASP A 4 -16.43 0.46 -4.80
C ASP A 4 -16.06 0.55 -6.30
N ARG A 5 -16.37 1.69 -6.96
CA ARG A 5 -16.49 1.85 -8.43
C ARG A 5 -15.20 1.50 -9.19
N HIS A 6 -14.04 1.50 -8.53
CA HIS A 6 -12.76 1.22 -9.17
C HIS A 6 -12.01 -0.06 -8.73
N ASN A 7 -12.52 -0.87 -7.78
CA ASN A 7 -11.75 -2.01 -7.18
C ASN A 7 -10.34 -1.66 -6.65
N THR A 8 -9.92 -0.39 -6.73
CA THR A 8 -8.59 0.12 -6.37
C THR A 8 -8.32 -0.02 -4.89
N LYS A 9 -9.37 0.07 -4.04
CA LYS A 9 -9.26 -0.17 -2.60
C LYS A 9 -8.92 -1.61 -2.23
N LYS A 10 -9.49 -2.59 -2.94
CA LYS A 10 -9.13 -4.01 -2.73
C LYS A 10 -7.72 -4.28 -3.23
N LEU A 11 -7.38 -3.77 -4.41
CA LEU A 11 -6.06 -3.98 -5.00
C LEU A 11 -4.96 -3.32 -4.15
N SER A 12 -5.16 -2.08 -3.71
CA SER A 12 -4.20 -1.37 -2.85
C SER A 12 -3.97 -2.09 -1.53
N ARG A 13 -5.04 -2.62 -0.92
CA ARG A 13 -4.93 -3.40 0.31
C ARG A 13 -4.15 -4.69 0.10
N ILE A 14 -4.45 -5.44 -0.97
CA ILE A 14 -3.73 -6.69 -1.28
C ILE A 14 -2.25 -6.40 -1.53
N LEU A 15 -1.94 -5.42 -2.40
CA LEU A 15 -0.56 -5.05 -2.70
C LEU A 15 0.18 -4.56 -1.46
N GLY A 16 -0.46 -3.72 -0.64
CA GLY A 16 0.12 -3.23 0.61
C GLY A 16 0.48 -4.38 1.54
N VAL A 17 -0.41 -5.36 1.70
CA VAL A 17 -0.14 -6.56 2.52
C VAL A 17 1.00 -7.38 1.94
N VAL A 18 1.04 -7.61 0.63
CA VAL A 18 2.10 -8.38 -0.03
C VAL A 18 3.47 -7.73 0.17
N PHE A 19 3.60 -6.43 -0.09
CA PHE A 19 4.86 -5.71 0.12
C PHE A 19 5.27 -5.69 1.59
N SER A 20 4.34 -5.41 2.50
CA SER A 20 4.59 -5.45 3.95
C SER A 20 5.09 -6.84 4.41
N ALA A 21 4.47 -7.92 3.92
CA ALA A 21 4.87 -9.28 4.23
C ALA A 21 6.28 -9.62 3.73
N ILE A 22 6.69 -9.11 2.57
CA ILE A 22 8.06 -9.29 2.05
C ILE A 22 9.09 -8.65 2.98
N PHE A 23 8.91 -7.38 3.35
CA PHE A 23 9.83 -6.70 4.27
C PHE A 23 9.88 -7.40 5.63
N PHE A 24 8.73 -7.83 6.14
CA PHE A 24 8.67 -8.56 7.40
C PHE A 24 9.42 -9.90 7.32
N ALA A 25 9.20 -10.67 6.25
CA ALA A 25 9.88 -11.94 6.02
C ALA A 25 11.41 -11.78 5.91
N ILE A 26 11.88 -10.74 5.22
CA ILE A 26 13.31 -10.40 5.14
C ILE A 26 13.86 -10.05 6.53
N GLY A 27 13.13 -9.24 7.31
CA GLY A 27 13.51 -8.89 8.68
C GLY A 27 13.67 -10.12 9.57
N VAL A 28 12.68 -11.01 9.57
CA VAL A 28 12.71 -12.27 10.33
C VAL A 28 13.84 -13.18 9.86
N ALA A 29 14.00 -13.36 8.55
CA ALA A 29 15.06 -14.20 7.98
C ALA A 29 16.48 -13.64 8.25
N GLY A 30 16.59 -12.31 8.37
CA GLY A 30 17.82 -11.63 8.81
C GLY A 30 18.09 -11.88 10.28
N PHE A 31 17.11 -11.62 11.14
CA PHE A 31 17.22 -11.84 12.59
C PHE A 31 17.56 -13.29 12.94
N GLN A 32 16.97 -14.28 12.26
CA GLN A 32 17.28 -15.70 12.47
C GLN A 32 18.75 -16.04 12.18
N ARG A 33 19.44 -15.26 11.34
CA ARG A 33 20.86 -15.47 11.01
C ARG A 33 21.81 -14.64 11.87
N THR A 34 21.42 -13.43 12.26
CA THR A 34 22.30 -12.46 12.92
C THR A 34 22.04 -12.30 14.41
N GLY A 35 20.82 -12.59 14.87
CA GLY A 35 20.35 -12.26 16.23
C GLY A 35 20.18 -10.76 16.49
N ASP A 36 20.27 -9.91 15.46
CA ASP A 36 20.25 -8.46 15.59
C ASP A 36 18.81 -7.91 15.71
N PHE A 37 18.43 -7.51 16.92
CA PHE A 37 17.13 -6.91 17.22
C PHE A 37 16.94 -5.52 16.60
N VAL A 38 18.01 -4.74 16.40
CA VAL A 38 17.93 -3.42 15.78
C VAL A 38 17.58 -3.58 14.31
N GLN A 39 18.25 -4.50 13.61
CA GLN A 39 17.92 -4.86 12.24
C GLN A 39 16.44 -5.29 12.13
N LEU A 40 15.97 -6.17 13.02
CA LEU A 40 14.58 -6.64 13.02
C LEU A 40 13.60 -5.47 13.18
N ALA A 41 13.84 -4.58 14.15
CA ALA A 41 12.99 -3.43 14.42
C ALA A 41 12.91 -2.49 13.20
N VAL A 42 14.03 -2.26 12.51
CA VAL A 42 14.07 -1.48 11.27
C VAL A 42 13.19 -2.11 10.19
N PHE A 43 13.30 -3.42 9.97
CA PHE A 43 12.48 -4.11 8.96
C PHE A 43 10.99 -4.15 9.30
N ILE A 44 10.63 -4.24 10.59
CA ILE A 44 9.24 -4.07 11.03
C ILE A 44 8.75 -2.66 10.71
N GLY A 45 9.56 -1.64 11.01
CA GLY A 45 9.26 -0.25 10.65
C GLY A 45 9.08 -0.05 9.16
N LEU A 46 9.99 -0.60 8.34
CA LEU A 46 9.90 -0.56 6.88
C LEU A 46 8.68 -1.31 6.34
N SER A 47 8.31 -2.42 6.96
CA SER A 47 7.10 -3.18 6.60
C SER A 47 5.82 -2.35 6.81
N ALA A 48 5.70 -1.69 7.96
CA ALA A 48 4.58 -0.80 8.23
C ALA A 48 4.58 0.43 7.31
N LEU A 49 5.76 1.01 7.07
CA LEU A 49 5.93 2.15 6.17
C LEU A 49 5.53 1.80 4.72
N ALA A 50 5.94 0.63 4.23
CA ALA A 50 5.58 0.17 2.89
C ALA A 50 4.06 0.05 2.72
N TYR A 51 3.36 -0.51 3.72
CA TYR A 51 1.89 -0.58 3.71
C TYR A 51 1.26 0.81 3.60
N MET A 52 1.72 1.76 4.42
CA MET A 52 1.24 3.14 4.43
C MET A 52 1.47 3.83 3.08
N VAL A 53 2.67 3.66 2.50
CA VAL A 53 3.03 4.24 1.20
C VAL A 53 2.12 3.71 0.09
N VAL A 54 1.89 2.39 0.04
CA VAL A 54 1.01 1.80 -0.99
C VAL A 54 -0.40 2.36 -0.89
N ILE A 55 -0.99 2.42 0.31
CA ILE A 55 -2.32 3.01 0.49
C ILE A 55 -2.35 4.46 0.03
N PHE A 56 -1.34 5.24 0.41
CA PHE A 56 -1.28 6.67 0.09
C PHE A 56 -1.16 6.91 -1.41
N VAL A 57 -0.34 6.12 -2.11
CA VAL A 57 -0.20 6.18 -3.57
C VAL A 57 -1.54 5.89 -4.24
N PHE A 58 -2.21 4.80 -3.86
CA PHE A 58 -3.51 4.45 -4.44
C PHE A 58 -4.60 5.47 -4.11
N ALA A 59 -4.61 6.04 -2.90
CA ALA A 59 -5.51 7.14 -2.55
C ALA A 59 -5.24 8.39 -3.41
N GLY A 60 -3.99 8.64 -3.77
CA GLY A 60 -3.61 9.68 -4.73
C GLY A 60 -4.15 9.39 -6.13
N ILE A 61 -3.98 8.15 -6.62
CA ILE A 61 -4.49 7.72 -7.93
C ILE A 61 -6.01 7.85 -7.99
N ASP A 62 -6.73 7.40 -6.97
CA ASP A 62 -8.19 7.53 -6.87
C ASP A 62 -8.62 9.01 -6.98
N ARG A 63 -7.96 9.91 -6.24
CA ARG A 63 -8.24 11.36 -6.33
C ARG A 63 -7.97 11.97 -7.71
N LEU A 64 -7.01 11.42 -8.46
CA LEU A 64 -6.72 11.87 -9.81
C LEU A 64 -7.79 11.35 -10.78
N LEU A 65 -8.20 10.09 -10.64
CA LEU A 65 -9.28 9.49 -11.42
C LEU A 65 -10.60 10.23 -11.20
N ASP A 66 -10.97 10.50 -9.94
CA ASP A 66 -12.21 11.23 -9.59
C ASP A 66 -12.26 12.60 -10.27
N LYS A 67 -11.13 13.33 -10.34
CA LYS A 67 -11.06 14.64 -11.02
C LYS A 67 -11.18 14.57 -12.54
N VAL A 68 -10.86 13.43 -13.14
CA VAL A 68 -11.01 13.21 -14.59
C VAL A 68 -12.44 12.80 -14.90
N ASP A 69 -13.06 11.97 -14.06
CA ASP A 69 -14.45 11.49 -14.20
C ASP A 69 -15.49 12.60 -13.91
N ASP A 70 -15.18 13.54 -13.00
CA ASP A 70 -16.01 14.72 -12.70
C ASP A 70 -15.99 15.80 -13.80
N ARG A 71 -15.34 15.56 -14.95
CA ARG A 71 -15.59 16.39 -16.14
C ARG A 71 -16.99 16.02 -16.65
N PRO A 72 -17.98 16.93 -16.58
CA PRO A 72 -19.20 16.71 -17.32
C PRO A 72 -18.78 16.68 -18.78
N ASP A 73 -18.98 15.54 -19.44
CA ASP A 73 -19.12 15.55 -20.88
C ASP A 73 -20.24 16.54 -21.18
N GLY A 74 -19.82 17.75 -21.54
CA GLY A 74 -20.66 18.72 -22.18
C GLY A 74 -21.13 18.09 -23.48
N ASP A 75 -22.43 17.84 -23.53
CA ASP A 75 -23.24 17.68 -24.73
C ASP A 75 -23.15 16.31 -25.43
N LYS A 76 -24.05 15.39 -25.05
CA LYS A 76 -25.18 14.92 -25.90
C LYS A 76 -26.05 13.88 -25.19
#